data_AF-A0A968HJ43-F1
#
_entry.id   AF-A0A968HJ43-F1
#
_cell.length_a   1.000
_cell.length_b   1.000
_cell.length_c   1.000
_cell.angle_alpha   90.00
_cell.angle_beta   90.00
_cell.angle_gamma   90.00
#
_symmetry.space_group_name_H-M   'P 1'
#
loop_
_entity.id
_entity.type
_entity.pdbx_description
1 polymer ?
#
loop_
_entity_poly.entity_id
_entity_poly.type
_entity_poly.pdbx_seq_one_letter_code
_entity_poly.pdbx_strand_id
1 'polypeptide(L)' 'MPNPRPKLENLKSIPRMDDTTEPLGATALMARVPVPIDAAVRSLPNRSAWLRRVITEAAKRELMPGDAHDT' A
#
# COMPACT_ATOMS: atom_id res chain seq x y z
N MET A 1 17.61 -11.73 -13.79
CA MET A 1 18.63 -10.89 -13.13
C MET A 1 17.95 -9.59 -12.68
N PRO A 2 18.21 -9.07 -11.47
CA PRO A 2 17.79 -7.72 -11.09
C PRO A 2 18.45 -6.70 -12.02
N ASN A 3 17.76 -5.61 -12.37
CA ASN A 3 18.30 -4.58 -13.26
C ASN A 3 19.62 -3.99 -12.67
N PRO A 4 20.77 -4.12 -13.35
CA PRO A 4 22.07 -3.67 -12.83
C PRO A 4 22.22 -2.15 -12.77
N ARG A 5 21.31 -1.37 -13.39
CA ARG A 5 21.26 0.09 -13.31
C ARG A 5 19.82 0.58 -13.12
N PRO A 6 19.27 0.47 -11.89
CA PRO A 6 17.95 1.00 -11.61
C PRO A 6 18.02 2.54 -11.63
N LYS A 7 17.24 3.18 -12.50
CA LYS A 7 17.12 4.65 -12.54
C LYS A 7 16.17 5.11 -11.45
N LEU A 8 16.69 5.31 -10.24
CA LEU A 8 15.91 5.67 -9.07
C LEU A 8 15.59 7.17 -9.00
N GLU A 9 16.35 7.99 -9.73
CA GLU A 9 16.30 9.46 -9.73
C GLU A 9 14.96 10.07 -10.18
N ASN A 10 14.09 9.28 -10.82
CA ASN A 10 12.74 9.72 -11.22
C ASN A 10 11.62 9.00 -10.46
N LEU A 11 11.94 8.22 -9.42
CA LEU A 11 10.93 7.59 -8.58
C LEU A 11 10.24 8.66 -7.73
N LYS A 12 9.09 9.11 -8.19
CA LYS A 12 8.20 9.97 -7.41
C LYS A 12 7.65 9.17 -6.25
N SER A 13 7.94 9.63 -5.03
CA SER A 13 7.24 9.14 -3.83
C SER A 13 5.74 9.30 -4.05
N ILE A 14 4.97 8.25 -3.78
CA ILE A 14 3.51 8.31 -3.89
C ILE A 14 3.04 9.22 -2.76
N PRO A 15 2.46 10.40 -3.07
CA PRO A 15 2.02 11.31 -2.02
C PRO A 15 0.93 10.65 -1.17
N ARG A 16 0.93 10.97 0.12
CA ARG A 16 -0.18 10.59 1.01
C ARG A 16 -1.46 11.25 0.47
N MET A 17 -2.55 10.49 0.38
CA MET A 17 -3.83 10.92 -0.23
C MET A 17 -4.95 11.01 0.81
N ASP A 18 -4.57 11.18 2.08
CA ASP A 18 -5.44 11.16 3.23
C ASP A 18 -4.81 11.91 4.41
N ASP A 19 -5.61 12.23 5.41
CA ASP A 19 -5.21 13.06 6.55
C ASP A 19 -4.53 12.27 7.68
N THR A 20 -4.20 11.00 7.45
CA THR A 20 -3.49 10.19 8.45
C THR A 20 -2.10 10.77 8.72
N THR A 21 -1.65 10.66 9.96
CA THR A 21 -0.34 11.19 10.40
C THR A 21 0.69 10.08 10.65
N GLU A 22 0.23 8.84 10.86
CA GLU A 22 1.07 7.67 11.15
C GLU A 22 2.23 7.51 10.16
N PRO A 23 3.46 7.24 10.62
CA PRO A 23 4.60 6.99 9.74
C PRO A 23 4.32 5.82 8.77
N LEU A 24 4.62 6.01 7.48
CA LEU A 24 4.47 4.97 6.46
C LEU A 24 5.84 4.37 6.13
N GLY A 25 5.83 3.11 5.66
CA GLY A 25 7.03 2.46 5.15
C GLY A 25 7.67 3.26 4.01
N ALA A 26 9.00 3.25 3.94
CA ALA A 26 9.76 4.00 2.94
C ALA A 26 9.50 3.55 1.50
N THR A 27 9.07 2.30 1.32
CA THR A 27 8.76 1.70 0.02
C THR A 27 7.31 1.22 -0.02
N ALA A 28 6.65 1.42 -1.17
CA ALA A 28 5.29 0.94 -1.37
C ALA A 28 5.26 -0.59 -1.55
N LEU A 29 4.27 -1.24 -0.94
CA LEU A 29 3.94 -2.62 -1.27
C LEU A 29 3.29 -2.66 -2.65
N MET A 30 3.76 -3.57 -3.52
CA MET A 30 3.28 -3.69 -4.90
C MET A 30 2.98 -5.16 -5.22
N ALA A 31 1.79 -5.41 -5.76
CA ALA A 31 1.37 -6.73 -6.22
C ALA A 31 0.58 -6.60 -7.53
N ARG A 32 0.73 -7.57 -8.44
CA ARG A 32 -0.15 -7.68 -9.62
C ARG A 32 -1.44 -8.35 -9.19
N VAL A 33 -2.56 -7.80 -9.64
CA VAL A 33 -3.92 -8.32 -9.42
C VAL A 33 -4.61 -8.58 -10.76
N PRO A 34 -5.70 -9.36 -10.82
CA PRO A 34 -6.48 -9.51 -12.04
C PRO A 34 -6.93 -8.16 -12.62
N VAL A 35 -6.90 -8.04 -13.96
CA VAL A 35 -7.25 -6.82 -14.71
C VAL A 35 -8.55 -6.14 -14.23
N PRO A 36 -9.69 -6.85 -14.04
CA PRO A 36 -10.92 -6.18 -13.58
C PRO A 36 -10.77 -5.55 -12.18
N ILE A 37 -9.95 -6.14 -11.31
CA ILE A 37 -9.69 -5.59 -9.97
C ILE A 37 -8.77 -4.36 -10.07
N ASP A 38 -7.72 -4.42 -10.90
CA ASP A 38 -6.85 -3.26 -11.14
C ASP A 38 -7.67 -2.06 -11.67
N ALA A 39 -8.55 -2.29 -12.64
CA ALA A 39 -9.44 -1.26 -13.18
C ALA A 39 -10.36 -0.67 -12.11
N ALA A 40 -10.99 -1.52 -11.28
CA ALA A 40 -11.88 -1.07 -10.21
C ALA A 40 -11.15 -0.28 -9.12
N VAL A 41 -9.94 -0.70 -8.71
CA VAL A 41 -9.16 0.01 -7.70
C VAL A 41 -8.63 1.34 -8.24
N ARG A 42 -8.24 1.38 -9.53
CA ARG A 42 -7.72 2.60 -10.17
C ARG A 42 -8.77 3.68 -10.38
N SER A 43 -10.06 3.34 -10.43
CA SER A 43 -11.14 4.32 -10.55
C SER A 43 -11.47 5.05 -9.25
N LEU A 44 -10.91 4.62 -8.11
CA LEU A 44 -11.13 5.27 -6.82
C LEU A 44 -10.39 6.62 -6.71
N PRO A 45 -11.04 7.68 -6.19
CA PRO A 45 -10.40 8.99 -6.04
C PRO A 45 -9.22 8.96 -5.05
N ASN A 46 -9.33 8.19 -3.96
CA ASN A 46 -8.31 8.05 -2.91
C ASN A 46 -7.75 6.62 -2.83
N ARG A 47 -7.38 6.04 -3.98
CA ARG A 47 -6.96 4.63 -4.07
C ARG A 47 -5.88 4.23 -3.07
N SER A 48 -4.91 5.10 -2.80
CA SER A 48 -3.79 4.81 -1.88
C SER A 48 -4.27 4.63 -0.44
N ALA A 49 -5.22 5.45 0.01
CA ALA A 49 -5.81 5.33 1.34
C ALA A 49 -6.69 4.08 1.45
N TRP A 50 -7.47 3.79 0.41
CA TRP A 50 -8.27 2.57 0.35
C TRP A 50 -7.41 1.31 0.40
N LEU A 51 -6.35 1.24 -0.41
CA LEU A 51 -5.40 0.12 -0.42
C LEU A 51 -4.74 -0.06 0.94
N ARG A 52 -4.28 1.03 1.56
CA ARG A 52 -3.67 0.98 2.89
C ARG A 52 -4.61 0.35 3.90
N ARG A 53 -5.86 0.85 3.99
CA ARG A 53 -6.88 0.28 4.89
C ARG A 53 -7.08 -1.21 4.64
N VAL A 54 -7.32 -1.62 3.39
CA VAL A 54 -7.59 -3.03 3.06
C VAL A 54 -6.42 -3.94 3.42
N ILE A 55 -5.19 -3.53 3.10
CA ILE A 55 -3.98 -4.29 3.40
C ILE A 55 -3.74 -4.35 4.91
N THR A 56 -3.88 -3.22 5.61
CA THR A 56 -3.72 -3.15 7.07
C THR A 56 -4.70 -4.06 7.80
N GLU A 57 -5.98 -4.02 7.44
CA GLU A 57 -7.00 -4.88 8.06
C GLU A 57 -6.73 -6.37 7.80
N ALA A 58 -6.36 -6.73 6.57
CA ALA A 58 -5.97 -8.10 6.24
C ALA A 58 -4.73 -8.55 7.02
N ALA A 59 -3.70 -7.69 7.11
CA ALA A 59 -2.48 -7.98 7.86
C ALA A 59 -2.73 -8.13 9.36
N LYS A 60 -3.54 -7.24 9.96
CA LYS A 60 -3.95 -7.36 11.37
C LYS A 60 -4.65 -8.69 11.63
N ARG A 61 -5.59 -9.06 10.77
CA ARG A 61 -6.36 -10.31 10.91
C ARG A 61 -5.53 -11.57 10.73
N GLU A 62 -4.66 -11.60 9.72
CA GLU A 62 -4.03 -12.83 9.24
C GLU A 62 -2.57 -12.99 9.70
N LEU A 63 -1.88 -11.87 9.92
CA LEU A 63 -0.44 -11.84 10.22
C LEU A 63 -0.12 -11.31 11.62
N MET A 64 -1.01 -10.51 12.22
CA MET A 64 -0.84 -9.92 13.56
C MET A 64 -2.02 -10.22 14.52
N PRO A 65 -2.48 -11.48 14.66
CA PRO A 65 -3.67 -11.80 15.45
C PRO A 65 -3.53 -11.52 16.96
N GLY A 66 -2.33 -11.19 17.45
CA GLY A 66 -2.03 -10.91 18.87
C GLY A 66 -2.07 -9.44 19.28
N ASP A 67 -2.10 -8.48 18.35
CA ASP A 67 -2.09 -7.03 18.65
C ASP A 67 -3.50 -6.43 18.83
N ALA A 68 -4.52 -7.29 18.99
CA ALA A 68 -5.89 -6.91 19.34
C ALA A 68 -6.15 -6.90 20.86
N HIS A 69 -5.10 -6.77 21.67
CA HIS A 69 -5.20 -6.64 23.12
C HIS A 69 -4.35 -5.49 23.66
N ASP A 70 -4.96 -4.75 24.59
CA ASP A 70 -4.50 -3.58 25.35
C ASP A 70 -4.51 -2.22 24.63
N THR A 71 -5.67 -1.56 24.59
CA THR A 71 -6.08 -0.56 25.61
C THR A 71 -7.58 -0.27 25.47
#